data_AF-A0AAV3Q3C9-F1
#
_entry.id   AF-A0AAV3Q3C9-F1
#
_cell.length_a   1.000
_cell.length_b   1.000
_cell.length_c   1.000
_cell.angle_alpha   90.00
_cell.angle_beta   90.00
_cell.angle_gamma   90.00
#
_symmetry.space_group_name_H-M   'P 1'
#
loop_
_entity.id
_entity.type
_entity.pdbx_description
1 polymer ?
#
loop_
_entity_poly.entity_id
_entity_poly.type
_entity_poly.pdbx_seq_one_letter_code
_entity_poly.pdbx_strand_id
1 'polypeptide(L)'
;MDSKLILTFFISLLHFSHSVLGLEKSLESVPDLEKLMYTSIDGYPCVRLLNLTAEIGCSNPGRAKVVAPVVRFNSVDNLTESSALLVSLSDFEGLFTRLSKDSNYAKHVAGVLVEAGSGKQLKGYSPDKLFPQSEFAPYRNQDYVWNPSGSEVMWKAYNFPIFLLSDDATLALGKVATKNENKKKSYIMDVAEFDLEMQTTKSGTHDSESCLREGTCLPLGGYSVLSALPPLNVSSSQKSKPIILAITSMDSASFFRDKSLGADSPISGLISLLAAVDALSGLSGLDDFPKQLVFISFTGEAWGYLGSRRFLFDLDQHGGGIDGLDLSMLEMVLEIGSVGRSSNHDVKTFFVHSEATSMTNKTLNALKYAQDSLKNDNIKISMANTANPGLPPSSLMTFLNKVELD
;
A
#
# COMPACT_ATOMS: atom_id res chain seq x y z
N MET A 1 6.71 -3.40 -98.64
CA MET A 1 8.03 -3.63 -98.03
C MET A 1 7.80 -4.00 -96.59
N ASP A 2 8.02 -5.28 -96.32
CA ASP A 2 8.40 -5.97 -95.07
C ASP A 2 7.85 -5.61 -93.68
N SER A 3 7.26 -6.67 -93.10
CA SER A 3 7.53 -7.27 -91.78
C SER A 3 6.96 -6.67 -90.49
N LYS A 4 6.07 -7.48 -89.89
CA LYS A 4 6.05 -8.01 -88.51
C LYS A 4 6.37 -7.04 -87.36
N LEU A 5 5.51 -7.01 -86.33
CA LEU A 5 5.74 -7.59 -84.99
C LEU A 5 4.79 -6.95 -83.93
N ILE A 6 3.90 -7.75 -83.34
CA ILE A 6 3.52 -7.84 -81.90
C ILE A 6 3.12 -6.51 -81.21
N LEU A 7 1.84 -6.21 -80.97
CA LEU A 7 0.97 -6.73 -79.89
C LEU A 7 1.64 -6.85 -78.51
N THR A 8 1.88 -5.74 -77.82
CA THR A 8 1.83 -5.63 -76.34
C THR A 8 1.94 -4.15 -75.94
N PHE A 9 1.45 -3.83 -74.74
CA PHE A 9 1.47 -2.51 -74.07
C PHE A 9 0.42 -1.49 -74.54
N PHE A 10 -0.72 -1.43 -73.83
CA PHE A 10 -1.24 -0.19 -73.20
C PHE A 10 -2.63 -0.38 -72.54
N ILE A 11 -2.82 -1.40 -71.68
CA ILE A 11 -3.87 -1.37 -70.65
C ILE A 11 -3.33 -2.08 -69.39
N SER A 12 -2.48 -1.38 -68.64
CA SER A 12 -2.10 -1.76 -67.28
C SER A 12 -2.14 -0.54 -66.37
N LEU A 13 -3.33 0.01 -66.12
CA LEU A 13 -3.52 0.99 -65.06
C LEU A 13 -4.75 0.61 -64.25
N LEU A 14 -4.45 -0.14 -63.18
CA LEU A 14 -5.05 -0.03 -61.85
C LEU A 14 -6.48 -0.56 -61.70
N HIS A 15 -6.61 -1.88 -61.84
CA HIS A 15 -7.26 -2.64 -60.77
C HIS A 15 -6.38 -2.55 -59.50
N PHE A 16 -6.58 -1.50 -58.71
CA PHE A 16 -6.22 -1.52 -57.30
C PHE A 16 -7.53 -1.58 -56.51
N SER A 17 -8.06 -2.80 -56.46
CA SER A 17 -8.99 -3.24 -55.43
C SER A 17 -8.52 -2.68 -54.09
N HIS A 18 -9.30 -1.75 -53.52
CA HIS A 18 -9.25 -1.40 -52.12
C HIS A 18 -9.63 -2.66 -51.32
N SER A 19 -8.65 -3.51 -51.06
CA SER A 19 -8.72 -4.50 -49.99
C SER A 19 -8.56 -3.74 -48.68
N VAL A 20 -9.66 -3.14 -48.21
CA VAL A 20 -9.88 -2.85 -46.79
C VAL A 20 -10.11 -4.21 -46.12
N LEU A 21 -9.02 -4.95 -45.91
CA LEU A 21 -9.01 -6.14 -45.08
C LEU A 21 -8.67 -5.68 -43.66
N GLY A 22 -9.71 -5.49 -42.84
CA GLY A 22 -9.53 -5.07 -41.46
C GLY A 22 -10.82 -4.72 -40.73
N LEU A 23 -11.76 -5.66 -40.67
CA LEU A 23 -12.89 -5.70 -39.73
C LEU A 23 -14.04 -4.69 -39.98
N GLU A 24 -14.89 -4.92 -40.99
CA GLU A 24 -16.31 -4.54 -40.86
C GLU A 24 -16.94 -5.42 -39.78
N LYS A 25 -16.83 -5.00 -38.51
CA LYS A 25 -17.70 -5.55 -37.46
C LYS A 25 -19.11 -5.06 -37.77
N SER A 26 -19.93 -5.96 -38.30
CA SER A 26 -21.39 -5.88 -38.26
C SER A 26 -21.81 -5.40 -36.86
N LEU A 27 -22.36 -4.18 -36.77
CA LEU A 27 -22.87 -3.62 -35.51
C LEU A 27 -24.25 -4.24 -35.26
N GLU A 28 -24.29 -5.36 -34.55
CA GLU A 28 -25.51 -6.14 -34.36
C GLU A 28 -26.26 -5.77 -33.07
N SER A 29 -25.60 -5.07 -32.14
CA SER A 29 -26.16 -4.75 -30.83
C SER A 29 -25.64 -3.44 -30.24
N VAL A 30 -26.34 -2.92 -29.23
CA VAL A 30 -25.91 -1.75 -28.44
C VAL A 30 -24.53 -1.97 -27.78
N PRO A 31 -24.23 -3.15 -27.18
CA PRO A 31 -22.89 -3.46 -26.69
C PRO A 31 -21.79 -3.42 -27.74
N ASP A 32 -22.08 -3.74 -29.01
CA ASP A 32 -21.06 -3.68 -30.08
C ASP A 32 -20.72 -2.23 -30.42
N LEU A 33 -21.71 -1.33 -30.40
CA LEU A 33 -21.50 0.10 -30.55
C LEU A 33 -20.71 0.67 -29.37
N GLU A 34 -21.06 0.27 -28.14
CA GLU A 34 -20.36 0.69 -26.92
C GLU A 34 -18.87 0.31 -26.96
N LYS A 35 -18.55 -0.92 -27.39
CA LYS A 35 -17.15 -1.37 -27.56
C LYS A 35 -16.37 -0.64 -28.65
N LEU A 36 -17.05 -0.01 -29.62
CA LEU A 36 -16.39 0.86 -30.61
C LEU A 36 -16.21 2.28 -30.09
N MET A 37 -17.06 2.75 -29.18
CA MET A 37 -17.02 4.10 -28.62
C MET A 37 -16.10 4.20 -27.39
N TYR A 38 -16.06 3.17 -26.56
CA TYR A 38 -15.36 3.16 -25.29
C TYR A 38 -14.19 2.17 -25.31
N THR A 39 -13.08 2.60 -24.73
CA THR A 39 -11.94 1.74 -24.44
C THR A 39 -11.81 1.65 -22.93
N SER A 40 -11.90 0.43 -22.38
CA SER A 40 -11.65 0.21 -20.95
C SER A 40 -10.18 0.48 -20.65
N ILE A 41 -9.93 1.21 -19.57
CA ILE A 41 -8.59 1.53 -19.10
C ILE A 41 -8.45 0.98 -17.69
N ASP A 42 -7.53 0.04 -17.52
CA ASP A 42 -7.27 -0.57 -16.22
C ASP A 42 -6.36 0.31 -15.36
N GLY A 43 -6.68 0.41 -14.07
CA GLY A 43 -5.89 1.15 -13.11
C GLY A 43 -6.21 0.76 -11.68
N TYR A 44 -5.34 1.19 -10.76
CA TYR A 44 -5.46 0.97 -9.33
C TYR A 44 -5.93 2.28 -8.68
N PRO A 45 -7.09 2.30 -8.03
CA PRO A 45 -7.65 3.53 -7.48
C PRO A 45 -6.97 3.96 -6.17
N CYS A 46 -6.94 5.27 -5.97
CA CYS A 46 -6.89 5.87 -4.66
C CYS A 46 -8.30 5.84 -4.05
N VAL A 47 -8.42 5.38 -2.81
CA VAL A 47 -9.71 5.17 -2.14
C VAL A 47 -9.93 6.16 -1.00
N ARG A 48 -11.19 6.38 -0.62
CA ARG A 48 -11.59 7.23 0.51
C ARG A 48 -11.62 6.42 1.79
N LEU A 49 -10.93 6.90 2.82
CA LEU A 49 -10.99 6.35 4.17
C LEU A 49 -11.46 7.43 5.14
N LEU A 50 -12.17 7.01 6.17
CA LEU A 50 -12.78 7.88 7.17
C LEU A 50 -12.24 7.55 8.54
N ASN A 51 -11.96 8.58 9.34
CA ASN A 51 -11.76 8.44 10.77
C ASN A 51 -12.91 9.16 11.52
N LEU A 52 -12.79 9.32 12.84
CA LEU A 52 -13.83 9.93 13.68
C LEU A 52 -14.12 11.41 13.35
N THR A 53 -13.18 12.12 12.72
CA THR A 53 -13.25 13.58 12.56
C THR A 53 -12.91 14.08 11.15
N ALA A 54 -12.39 13.22 10.29
CA ALA A 54 -11.79 13.61 9.03
C ALA A 54 -11.82 12.50 7.97
N GLU A 55 -11.54 12.93 6.76
CA GLU A 55 -11.47 12.12 5.55
C GLU A 55 -10.06 12.14 4.98
N ILE A 56 -9.63 11.02 4.40
CA ILE A 56 -8.36 10.93 3.67
C ILE A 56 -8.55 10.19 2.34
N GLY A 57 -7.60 10.38 1.43
CA GLY A 57 -7.62 9.75 0.12
C GLY A 57 -8.68 10.34 -0.82
N CYS A 58 -9.06 9.58 -1.83
CA CYS A 58 -9.72 10.12 -3.01
C CYS A 58 -11.18 9.71 -3.10
N SER A 59 -12.05 10.67 -3.40
CA SER A 59 -13.46 10.43 -3.71
C SER A 59 -13.94 11.46 -4.73
N ASN A 60 -15.19 11.35 -5.13
CA ASN A 60 -15.83 12.30 -6.03
C ASN A 60 -17.23 12.66 -5.50
N PRO A 61 -17.30 13.39 -4.38
CA PRO A 61 -18.54 13.57 -3.64
C PRO A 61 -19.55 14.37 -4.48
N GLY A 62 -20.80 13.90 -4.50
CA GLY A 62 -21.91 14.58 -5.17
C GLY A 62 -21.89 14.51 -6.70
N ARG A 63 -21.06 13.65 -7.30
CA ARG A 63 -20.95 13.49 -8.74
C ARG A 63 -21.06 12.01 -9.11
N ALA A 64 -22.12 11.65 -9.82
CA ALA A 64 -22.38 10.26 -10.23
C ALA A 64 -21.41 9.76 -11.32
N LYS A 65 -20.84 10.67 -12.13
CA LYS A 65 -19.94 10.35 -13.23
C LYS A 65 -19.00 11.53 -13.49
N VAL A 66 -17.71 11.27 -13.69
CA VAL A 66 -16.73 12.29 -14.11
C VAL A 66 -16.28 11.98 -15.52
N VAL A 67 -16.46 12.95 -16.41
CA VAL A 67 -15.96 12.89 -17.78
C VAL A 67 -15.19 14.18 -18.05
N ALA A 68 -13.92 14.06 -18.43
CA ALA A 68 -13.10 15.23 -18.72
C ALA A 68 -12.03 14.95 -19.79
N PRO A 69 -11.65 15.95 -20.60
CA PRO A 69 -10.57 15.82 -21.57
C PRO A 69 -9.24 15.44 -20.92
N VAL A 70 -8.50 14.53 -21.54
CA VAL A 70 -7.17 14.12 -21.05
C VAL A 70 -6.12 15.14 -21.47
N VAL A 71 -5.35 15.64 -20.49
CA VAL A 71 -4.31 16.65 -20.66
C VAL A 71 -3.06 16.25 -19.87
N ARG A 72 -1.86 16.41 -20.43
CA ARG A 72 -0.62 16.15 -19.66
C ARG A 72 -0.37 17.26 -18.65
N PHE A 73 0.07 16.88 -17.46
CA PHE A 73 0.36 17.82 -16.37
C PHE A 73 1.35 18.93 -16.76
N ASN A 74 2.39 18.59 -17.53
CA ASN A 74 3.46 19.51 -17.92
C ASN A 74 3.17 20.29 -19.22
N SER A 75 2.06 20.01 -19.93
CA SER A 75 1.77 20.71 -21.19
C SER A 75 0.91 21.96 -21.00
N VAL A 76 0.36 22.20 -19.80
CA VAL A 76 -0.55 23.31 -19.53
C VAL A 76 -0.23 24.02 -18.21
N ASP A 77 0.09 25.31 -18.32
CA ASP A 77 0.37 26.19 -17.17
C ASP A 77 -0.87 26.58 -16.38
N ASN A 78 -2.04 26.66 -17.01
CA ASN A 78 -3.31 26.97 -16.35
C ASN A 78 -4.46 26.19 -16.97
N LEU A 79 -5.23 25.50 -16.12
CA LEU A 79 -6.47 24.87 -16.54
C LEU A 79 -7.58 25.93 -16.64
N THR A 80 -8.25 25.95 -17.78
CA THR A 80 -9.37 26.86 -18.06
C THR A 80 -10.73 26.14 -17.98
N GLU A 81 -10.71 24.82 -18.08
CA GLU A 81 -11.87 23.94 -18.08
C GLU A 81 -11.55 22.68 -17.28
N SER A 82 -12.59 21.96 -16.85
CA SER A 82 -12.43 20.71 -16.11
C SER A 82 -11.64 19.68 -16.94
N SER A 83 -10.54 19.15 -16.40
CA SER A 83 -9.60 18.30 -17.14
C SER A 83 -9.16 17.07 -16.34
N ALA A 84 -8.94 15.96 -17.04
CA ALA A 84 -8.30 14.76 -16.50
C ALA A 84 -6.78 14.85 -16.72
N LEU A 85 -6.01 14.91 -15.64
CA LEU A 85 -4.56 15.10 -15.72
C LEU A 85 -3.83 13.77 -15.88
N LEU A 86 -3.05 13.63 -16.95
CA LEU A 86 -2.07 12.56 -17.11
C LEU A 86 -0.73 13.00 -16.51
N VAL A 87 -0.26 12.29 -15.48
CA VAL A 87 0.88 12.67 -14.63
C VAL A 87 1.91 11.56 -14.60
N SER A 88 3.19 11.89 -14.81
CA SER A 88 4.28 10.91 -14.70
C SER A 88 4.58 10.59 -13.22
N LEU A 89 5.14 9.40 -12.91
CA LEU A 89 5.57 9.09 -11.53
C LEU A 89 6.55 10.12 -10.97
N SER A 90 7.43 10.69 -11.80
CA SER A 90 8.39 11.71 -11.35
C SER A 90 7.74 13.04 -10.98
N ASP A 91 6.57 13.36 -11.56
CA ASP A 91 5.85 14.61 -11.30
C ASP A 91 4.76 14.45 -10.23
N PHE A 92 4.59 13.25 -9.68
CA PHE A 92 3.53 12.94 -8.73
C PHE A 92 3.58 13.85 -7.48
N GLU A 93 4.75 14.05 -6.89
CA GLU A 93 4.93 14.99 -5.78
C GLU A 93 4.73 16.46 -6.20
N GLY A 94 5.21 16.80 -7.40
CA GLY A 94 5.05 18.13 -7.99
C GLY A 94 3.60 18.53 -8.21
N LEU A 95 2.74 17.56 -8.58
CA LEU A 95 1.30 17.74 -8.71
C LEU A 95 0.69 18.25 -7.40
N PHE A 96 0.90 17.55 -6.27
CA PHE A 96 0.30 17.95 -5.00
C PHE A 96 0.87 19.26 -4.47
N THR A 97 2.14 19.55 -4.77
CA THR A 97 2.73 20.86 -4.50
C THR A 97 2.02 21.98 -5.27
N ARG A 98 1.64 21.73 -6.52
CA ARG A 98 0.87 22.71 -7.32
C ARG A 98 -0.56 22.85 -6.84
N LEU A 99 -1.25 21.74 -6.59
CA LEU A 99 -2.63 21.72 -6.11
C LEU A 99 -2.81 22.48 -4.78
N SER A 100 -1.82 22.40 -3.89
CA SER A 100 -1.84 23.13 -2.61
C SER A 100 -1.56 24.63 -2.75
N LYS A 101 -0.79 25.05 -3.77
CA LYS A 101 -0.42 26.45 -3.99
C LYS A 101 -1.39 27.21 -4.88
N ASP A 102 -2.06 26.52 -5.80
CA ASP A 102 -2.93 27.14 -6.80
C ASP A 102 -4.34 26.53 -6.76
N SER A 103 -5.22 27.18 -5.99
CA SER A 103 -6.63 26.78 -5.86
C SER A 103 -7.42 26.95 -7.15
N ASN A 104 -7.01 27.88 -8.02
CA ASN A 104 -7.64 28.11 -9.32
C ASN A 104 -7.27 27.00 -10.31
N TYR A 105 -6.07 26.44 -10.21
CA TYR A 105 -5.71 25.22 -10.92
C TYR A 105 -6.49 24.02 -10.35
N ALA A 106 -6.48 23.86 -9.02
CA ALA A 106 -7.08 22.71 -8.34
C ALA A 106 -8.59 22.55 -8.63
N LYS A 107 -9.36 23.65 -8.72
CA LYS A 107 -10.81 23.58 -8.99
C LYS A 107 -11.17 22.99 -10.36
N HIS A 108 -10.23 23.03 -11.31
CA HIS A 108 -10.42 22.50 -12.67
C HIS A 108 -9.89 21.07 -12.83
N VAL A 109 -9.29 20.48 -11.80
CA VAL A 109 -8.89 19.07 -11.85
C VAL A 109 -10.12 18.20 -11.65
N ALA A 110 -10.51 17.50 -12.72
CA ALA A 110 -11.64 16.58 -12.71
C ALA A 110 -11.24 15.21 -12.16
N GLY A 111 -10.00 14.80 -12.44
CA GLY A 111 -9.42 13.52 -12.04
C GLY A 111 -7.96 13.45 -12.46
N VAL A 112 -7.23 12.48 -11.92
CA VAL A 112 -5.80 12.29 -12.16
C VAL A 112 -5.52 10.85 -12.57
N LEU A 113 -4.72 10.68 -13.60
CA LEU A 113 -4.26 9.42 -14.17
C LEU A 113 -2.74 9.41 -14.08
N VAL A 114 -2.21 8.59 -13.18
CA VAL A 114 -0.77 8.48 -12.91
C VAL A 114 -0.19 7.38 -13.78
N GLU A 115 0.73 7.74 -14.67
CA GLU A 115 1.42 6.81 -15.55
C GLU A 115 2.21 5.79 -14.73
N ALA A 116 2.15 4.51 -15.10
CA ALA A 116 3.10 3.52 -14.61
C ALA A 116 4.50 3.84 -15.16
N GLY A 117 5.51 3.69 -14.31
CA GLY A 117 6.88 3.98 -14.69
C GLY A 117 7.73 2.72 -14.81
N SER A 118 8.28 2.52 -16.00
CA SER A 118 9.50 1.74 -16.23
C SER A 118 10.62 2.68 -16.66
N GLY A 119 11.55 3.04 -15.75
CA GLY A 119 12.89 3.47 -16.20
C GLY A 119 13.44 4.85 -15.82
N LYS A 120 13.10 5.44 -14.67
CA LYS A 120 14.02 6.39 -14.01
C LYS A 120 14.23 5.97 -12.57
N GLN A 121 15.48 6.09 -12.11
CA GLN A 121 15.86 5.88 -10.72
C GLN A 121 15.10 6.92 -9.88
N LEU A 122 13.92 6.52 -9.38
CA LEU A 122 13.10 7.37 -8.53
C LEU A 122 13.93 7.68 -7.28
N LYS A 123 13.99 8.96 -6.91
CA LYS A 123 14.40 9.33 -5.55
C LYS A 123 13.43 8.61 -4.60
N GLY A 124 13.94 8.09 -3.49
CA GLY A 124 13.09 7.42 -2.50
C GLY A 124 11.92 8.32 -2.11
N TYR A 125 10.71 7.82 -2.24
CA TYR A 125 9.47 8.56 -2.02
C TYR A 125 8.57 7.76 -1.08
N SER A 126 7.99 8.42 -0.08
CA SER A 126 6.98 7.84 0.80
C SER A 126 5.75 8.74 0.86
N PRO A 127 4.54 8.22 0.54
CA PRO A 127 3.32 9.00 0.64
C PRO A 127 2.85 9.21 2.09
N ASP A 128 3.46 8.50 3.04
CA ASP A 128 3.13 8.50 4.48
C ASP A 128 3.71 9.71 5.23
N LYS A 129 3.43 9.82 6.53
CA LYS A 129 3.96 10.85 7.44
C LYS A 129 5.45 10.68 7.71
N LEU A 130 6.08 11.76 8.15
CA LEU A 130 7.45 11.75 8.67
C LEU A 130 7.59 10.85 9.92
N PHE A 131 6.53 10.79 10.72
CA PHE A 131 6.37 9.83 11.81
C PHE A 131 5.01 9.13 11.65
N PRO A 132 4.98 7.93 11.04
CA PRO A 132 3.76 7.15 10.94
C PRO A 132 3.19 6.81 12.31
N GLN A 133 1.88 7.01 12.48
CA GLN A 133 1.12 6.60 13.68
C GLN A 133 1.68 7.18 15.01
N SER A 134 2.24 8.39 14.97
CA SER A 134 2.89 9.04 16.14
C SER A 134 1.95 9.25 17.33
N GLU A 135 0.65 9.35 17.09
CA GLU A 135 -0.38 9.48 18.12
C GLU A 135 -0.47 8.29 19.09
N PHE A 136 0.10 7.14 18.71
CA PHE A 136 0.14 5.92 19.52
C PHE A 136 1.50 5.68 20.20
N ALA A 137 2.49 6.55 19.95
CA ALA A 137 3.82 6.38 20.50
C ALA A 137 3.80 6.53 22.03
N PRO A 138 4.50 5.66 22.79
CA PRO A 138 4.52 5.69 24.26
C PRO A 138 5.42 6.80 24.82
N TYR A 139 6.15 7.52 23.97
CA TYR A 139 7.10 8.57 24.34
C TYR A 139 6.64 9.95 23.85
N ARG A 140 7.07 11.00 24.57
CA ARG A 140 6.61 12.39 24.35
C ARG A 140 7.12 13.02 23.06
N ASN A 141 8.28 12.59 22.56
CA ASN A 141 8.88 13.19 21.37
C ASN A 141 8.18 12.69 20.09
N GLN A 142 7.11 13.37 19.71
CA GLN A 142 6.35 13.10 18.48
C GLN A 142 6.90 13.80 17.24
N ASP A 143 7.92 14.65 17.40
CA ASP A 143 8.56 15.39 16.30
C ASP A 143 9.72 14.61 15.66
N TYR A 144 10.05 13.43 16.18
CA TYR A 144 11.11 12.59 15.62
C TYR A 144 10.73 12.07 14.24
N VAL A 145 11.71 12.05 13.32
CA VAL A 145 11.50 11.65 11.93
C VAL A 145 11.98 10.22 11.70
N TRP A 146 11.06 9.26 11.82
CA TRP A 146 11.32 7.85 11.47
C TRP A 146 11.34 7.61 9.96
N ASN A 147 10.59 8.40 9.19
CA ASN A 147 10.46 8.31 7.75
C ASN A 147 10.85 9.65 7.08
N PRO A 148 12.15 9.92 6.85
CA PRO A 148 12.62 11.19 6.26
C PRO A 148 12.10 11.50 4.86
N SER A 149 11.59 10.50 4.15
CA SER A 149 11.02 10.65 2.81
C SER A 149 9.48 10.78 2.81
N GLY A 150 8.87 10.95 3.99
CA GLY A 150 7.43 11.11 4.14
C GLY A 150 6.92 12.44 3.58
N SER A 151 5.92 12.36 2.71
CA SER A 151 5.29 13.51 2.05
C SER A 151 3.88 13.82 2.55
N GLU A 152 3.30 12.94 3.38
CA GLU A 152 1.96 13.06 3.97
C GLU A 152 0.80 13.11 2.96
N VAL A 153 1.05 12.92 1.66
CA VAL A 153 0.02 13.12 0.64
C VAL A 153 -1.12 12.13 0.76
N MET A 154 -0.90 10.91 1.29
CA MET A 154 -1.98 9.94 1.46
C MET A 154 -2.96 10.30 2.59
N TRP A 155 -2.57 11.19 3.49
CA TRP A 155 -3.35 11.60 4.67
C TRP A 155 -4.20 12.86 4.41
N LYS A 156 -4.34 13.27 3.16
CA LYS A 156 -5.15 14.42 2.74
C LYS A 156 -6.39 13.95 2.00
N ALA A 157 -7.47 14.71 2.12
CA ALA A 157 -8.69 14.47 1.36
C ALA A 157 -8.60 15.09 -0.04
N TYR A 158 -8.84 14.28 -1.07
CA TYR A 158 -8.98 14.71 -2.46
C TYR A 158 -10.39 14.43 -2.95
N ASN A 159 -11.05 15.45 -3.50
CA ASN A 159 -12.43 15.38 -4.00
C ASN A 159 -12.49 15.21 -5.52
N PHE A 160 -11.51 14.48 -6.06
CA PHE A 160 -11.47 13.98 -7.42
C PHE A 160 -10.80 12.59 -7.42
N PRO A 161 -11.13 11.71 -8.38
CA PRO A 161 -10.53 10.39 -8.51
C PRO A 161 -9.06 10.48 -8.93
N ILE A 162 -8.24 9.57 -8.42
CA ILE A 162 -6.84 9.41 -8.79
C ILE A 162 -6.58 7.92 -9.02
N PHE A 163 -6.05 7.56 -10.19
CA PHE A 163 -5.74 6.18 -10.55
C PHE A 163 -4.28 6.04 -10.95
N LEU A 164 -3.64 4.97 -10.48
CA LEU A 164 -2.37 4.50 -11.03
C LEU A 164 -2.66 3.57 -12.20
N LEU A 165 -2.18 3.92 -13.38
CA LEU A 165 -2.41 3.15 -14.60
C LEU A 165 -1.57 1.87 -14.61
N SER A 166 -1.99 0.88 -15.40
CA SER A 166 -1.11 -0.20 -15.85
C SER A 166 -0.13 0.30 -16.94
N ASP A 167 0.87 -0.50 -17.28
CA ASP A 167 1.82 -0.15 -18.36
C ASP A 167 1.10 0.02 -19.71
N ASP A 168 0.16 -0.87 -20.04
CA ASP A 168 -0.64 -0.79 -21.27
C ASP A 168 -1.58 0.41 -21.27
N ALA A 169 -2.24 0.68 -20.14
CA ALA A 169 -3.10 1.85 -19.95
C ALA A 169 -2.32 3.16 -20.10
N THR A 170 -1.08 3.20 -19.59
CA THR A 170 -0.16 4.33 -19.73
C THR A 170 0.14 4.62 -21.19
N LEU A 171 0.46 3.59 -21.98
CA LEU A 171 0.72 3.74 -23.41
C LEU A 171 -0.53 4.20 -24.18
N ALA A 172 -1.70 3.67 -23.84
CA ALA A 172 -2.97 4.04 -24.45
C ALA A 172 -3.33 5.51 -24.17
N LEU A 173 -3.36 5.91 -22.90
CA LEU A 173 -3.68 7.28 -22.50
C LEU A 173 -2.62 8.29 -22.92
N GLY A 174 -1.36 7.87 -23.02
CA GLY A 174 -0.29 8.70 -23.56
C GLY A 174 -0.54 9.12 -25.01
N LYS A 175 -1.06 8.22 -25.85
CA LYS A 175 -1.47 8.51 -27.23
C LYS A 175 -2.67 9.45 -27.28
N VAL A 176 -3.66 9.22 -26.40
CA VAL A 176 -4.85 10.08 -26.27
C VAL A 176 -4.46 11.51 -25.91
N ALA A 177 -3.61 11.67 -24.89
CA ALA A 177 -3.16 12.99 -24.45
C ALA A 177 -2.42 13.75 -25.56
N THR A 178 -1.52 13.08 -26.29
CA THR A 178 -0.80 13.70 -27.43
C THR A 178 -1.74 14.05 -28.59
N LYS A 179 -2.73 13.20 -28.89
CA LYS A 179 -3.76 13.50 -29.89
C LYS A 179 -4.58 14.73 -29.52
N ASN A 180 -4.95 14.85 -28.25
CA ASN A 180 -5.64 16.01 -27.69
C ASN A 180 -4.81 17.30 -27.78
N GLU A 181 -3.51 17.24 -27.45
CA GLU A 181 -2.59 18.38 -27.55
C GLU A 181 -2.45 18.89 -28.99
N ASN A 182 -2.27 17.96 -29.95
CA ASN A 182 -2.11 18.31 -31.36
C ASN A 182 -3.36 18.98 -31.96
N LYS A 183 -4.54 18.72 -31.40
CA LYS A 183 -5.81 19.29 -31.85
C LYS A 183 -6.06 20.74 -31.37
N LYS A 184 -5.18 21.33 -30.55
CA LYS A 184 -5.23 22.75 -30.08
C LYS A 184 -6.65 23.29 -29.80
N LYS A 185 -7.42 22.59 -28.95
CA LYS A 185 -8.82 22.94 -28.59
C LYS A 185 -9.84 22.86 -29.75
N SER A 186 -9.67 21.92 -30.68
CA SER A 186 -10.77 21.49 -31.56
C SER A 186 -11.97 20.99 -30.73
N TYR A 187 -13.17 21.10 -31.29
CA TYR A 187 -14.42 20.67 -30.65
C TYR A 187 -14.45 19.17 -30.27
N ILE A 188 -13.60 18.34 -30.89
CA ILE A 188 -13.58 16.88 -30.66
C ILE A 188 -12.31 16.50 -29.87
N MET A 189 -12.45 16.46 -28.55
CA MET A 189 -11.44 15.97 -27.62
C MET A 189 -11.80 14.58 -27.13
N ASP A 190 -10.82 13.70 -27.02
CA ASP A 190 -11.01 12.40 -26.39
C ASP A 190 -11.01 12.60 -24.86
N VAL A 191 -11.95 11.98 -24.18
CA VAL A 191 -12.21 12.18 -22.74
C VAL A 191 -11.90 10.92 -21.94
N ALA A 192 -11.47 11.09 -20.70
CA ALA A 192 -11.46 10.03 -19.71
C ALA A 192 -12.79 10.06 -18.96
N GLU A 193 -13.42 8.89 -18.90
CA GLU A 193 -14.58 8.61 -18.07
C GLU A 193 -14.11 7.80 -16.86
N PHE A 194 -14.33 8.31 -15.66
CA PHE A 194 -13.97 7.61 -14.44
C PHE A 194 -15.17 6.82 -13.95
N ASP A 195 -15.04 5.49 -13.98
CA ASP A 195 -15.94 4.58 -13.27
C ASP A 195 -15.53 4.56 -11.78
N LEU A 196 -16.50 4.77 -10.89
CA LEU A 196 -16.21 5.25 -9.54
C LEU A 196 -16.40 4.13 -8.50
N GLU A 197 -15.31 3.63 -7.92
CA GLU A 197 -15.40 2.59 -6.87
C GLU A 197 -15.91 3.12 -5.51
N MET A 198 -15.79 4.42 -5.23
CA MET A 198 -16.08 5.02 -3.91
C MET A 198 -17.13 6.14 -3.98
N GLN A 199 -18.23 5.92 -4.69
CA GLN A 199 -19.38 6.87 -4.77
C GLN A 199 -20.13 7.04 -3.43
N THR A 200 -19.82 6.22 -2.42
CA THR A 200 -20.67 6.05 -1.23
C THR A 200 -20.54 7.17 -0.19
N THR A 201 -19.53 8.05 -0.29
CA THR A 201 -19.56 9.32 0.45
C THR A 201 -20.57 10.26 -0.24
N LYS A 202 -21.84 10.11 0.11
CA LYS A 202 -22.83 11.17 -0.12
C LYS A 202 -22.32 12.44 0.56
N SER A 203 -22.79 13.60 0.10
CA SER A 203 -22.39 14.93 0.60
C SER A 203 -22.57 15.16 2.13
N GLY A 204 -22.98 14.15 2.92
CA GLY A 204 -23.20 14.25 4.36
C GLY A 204 -22.44 13.24 5.23
N THR A 205 -21.73 12.25 4.67
CA THR A 205 -21.01 11.24 5.47
C THR A 205 -19.49 11.49 5.44
N HIS A 206 -19.03 12.44 6.27
CA HIS A 206 -17.63 12.88 6.32
C HIS A 206 -16.81 12.25 7.46
N ASP A 207 -17.44 11.39 8.26
CA ASP A 207 -16.84 10.73 9.40
C ASP A 207 -17.33 9.27 9.48
N SER A 208 -16.56 8.45 10.20
CA SER A 208 -16.86 7.02 10.32
C SER A 208 -18.17 6.73 11.05
N GLU A 209 -18.58 7.56 12.01
CA GLU A 209 -19.83 7.36 12.77
C GLU A 209 -21.06 7.54 11.86
N SER A 210 -21.13 8.67 11.18
CA SER A 210 -22.21 9.01 10.23
C SER A 210 -22.27 7.99 9.10
N CYS A 211 -21.12 7.59 8.58
CA CYS A 211 -21.02 6.62 7.50
C CYS A 211 -21.49 5.21 7.90
N LEU A 212 -21.08 4.73 9.08
CA LEU A 212 -21.54 3.43 9.61
C LEU A 212 -23.03 3.46 9.95
N ARG A 213 -23.53 4.56 10.52
CA ARG A 213 -24.95 4.75 10.84
C ARG A 213 -25.84 4.71 9.60
N GLU A 214 -25.37 5.25 8.47
CA GLU A 214 -26.09 5.21 7.20
C GLU A 214 -25.85 3.93 6.38
N GLY A 215 -24.94 3.05 6.81
CA GLY A 215 -24.60 1.82 6.10
C GLY A 215 -23.89 2.07 4.77
N THR A 216 -23.16 3.18 4.62
CA THR A 216 -22.48 3.58 3.37
C THR A 216 -20.99 3.22 3.34
N CYS A 217 -20.44 2.67 4.42
CA CYS A 217 -19.09 2.09 4.46
C CYS A 217 -19.03 0.88 5.39
N LEU A 218 -17.88 0.21 5.34
CA LEU A 218 -17.53 -0.91 6.19
C LEU A 218 -16.31 -0.54 7.05
N PRO A 219 -16.21 -1.09 8.28
CA PRO A 219 -14.99 -1.00 9.06
C PRO A 219 -13.81 -1.60 8.30
N LEU A 220 -12.64 -0.96 8.39
CA LEU A 220 -11.38 -1.59 7.99
C LEU A 220 -11.05 -2.72 8.97
N GLY A 221 -10.66 -3.86 8.44
CA GLY A 221 -10.29 -5.01 9.25
C GLY A 221 -9.88 -6.22 8.42
N GLY A 222 -9.65 -7.31 9.14
CA GLY A 222 -9.22 -8.59 8.61
C GLY A 222 -9.04 -9.58 9.74
N TYR A 223 -8.36 -10.70 9.46
CA TYR A 223 -8.00 -11.69 10.47
C TYR A 223 -6.49 -11.69 10.71
N SER A 224 -6.11 -11.50 11.98
CA SER A 224 -4.77 -11.82 12.45
C SER A 224 -4.61 -13.34 12.56
N VAL A 225 -3.39 -13.84 12.40
CA VAL A 225 -3.09 -15.28 12.45
C VAL A 225 -2.27 -15.57 13.69
N LEU A 226 -2.72 -16.53 14.49
CA LEU A 226 -2.08 -16.96 15.72
C LEU A 226 -1.67 -18.43 15.62
N SER A 227 -0.47 -18.74 16.11
CA SER A 227 0.04 -20.11 16.23
C SER A 227 0.86 -20.27 17.50
N ALA A 228 1.03 -21.49 17.98
CA ALA A 228 1.80 -21.80 19.17
C ALA A 228 2.61 -23.10 19.00
N LEU A 229 3.81 -23.13 19.56
CA LEU A 229 4.67 -24.31 19.61
C LEU A 229 5.18 -24.53 21.04
N PRO A 230 4.88 -25.68 21.67
CA PRO A 230 3.89 -26.70 21.27
C PRO A 230 2.44 -26.16 21.28
N PRO A 231 1.42 -26.92 20.80
CA PRO A 231 0.02 -26.47 20.83
C PRO A 231 -0.46 -26.10 22.24
N LEU A 232 -1.28 -25.05 22.34
CA LEU A 232 -1.82 -24.59 23.62
C LEU A 232 -2.78 -25.63 24.21
N ASN A 233 -2.53 -26.02 25.47
CA ASN A 233 -3.41 -26.95 26.19
C ASN A 233 -4.52 -26.19 26.93
N VAL A 234 -5.59 -25.85 26.21
CA VAL A 234 -6.76 -25.12 26.76
C VAL A 234 -7.50 -25.91 27.85
N SER A 235 -7.40 -27.25 27.83
CA SER A 235 -8.17 -28.14 28.74
C SER A 235 -7.38 -28.69 29.93
N SER A 236 -6.08 -28.39 30.06
CA SER A 236 -5.24 -29.02 31.09
C SER A 236 -5.23 -28.21 32.39
N SER A 237 -5.31 -28.91 33.53
CA SER A 237 -5.16 -28.34 34.88
C SER A 237 -3.70 -28.07 35.27
N GLN A 238 -2.75 -28.17 34.33
CA GLN A 238 -1.34 -27.89 34.58
C GLN A 238 -1.12 -26.38 34.68
N LYS A 239 -0.14 -25.99 35.51
CA LYS A 239 0.28 -24.58 35.59
C LYS A 239 0.72 -24.12 34.21
N SER A 240 0.12 -23.02 33.74
CA SER A 240 0.48 -22.43 32.46
C SER A 240 1.95 -21.99 32.45
N LYS A 241 2.64 -22.26 31.35
CA LYS A 241 4.04 -21.86 31.16
C LYS A 241 4.10 -20.37 30.81
N PRO A 242 5.14 -19.63 31.25
CA PRO A 242 5.37 -18.27 30.76
C PRO A 242 5.51 -18.27 29.24
N ILE A 243 5.03 -17.21 28.60
CA ILE A 243 4.91 -17.09 27.15
C ILE A 243 6.00 -16.16 26.61
N ILE A 244 6.68 -16.62 25.56
CA ILE A 244 7.44 -15.76 24.64
C ILE A 244 6.57 -15.56 23.41
N LEU A 245 6.18 -14.31 23.20
CA LEU A 245 5.33 -13.89 22.10
C LEU A 245 6.18 -13.26 21.00
N ALA A 246 6.26 -13.90 19.84
CA ALA A 246 6.92 -13.36 18.66
C ALA A 246 5.88 -12.83 17.67
N ILE A 247 5.96 -11.55 17.32
CA ILE A 247 4.94 -10.86 16.53
C ILE A 247 5.53 -10.23 15.27
N THR A 248 4.67 -10.04 14.27
CA THR A 248 4.97 -9.29 13.05
C THR A 248 3.68 -8.72 12.48
N SER A 249 3.76 -7.71 11.63
CA SER A 249 2.61 -7.23 10.84
C SER A 249 2.55 -7.95 9.48
N MET A 250 1.38 -7.98 8.85
CA MET A 250 1.22 -8.55 7.50
C MET A 250 0.67 -7.55 6.47
N ASP A 251 0.16 -6.40 6.92
CA ASP A 251 -0.39 -5.36 6.07
C ASP A 251 0.54 -4.16 5.91
N SER A 252 0.47 -3.53 4.75
CA SER A 252 1.12 -2.24 4.48
C SER A 252 0.11 -1.25 3.95
N ALA A 253 0.50 0.02 3.90
CA ALA A 253 -0.31 1.08 3.31
C ALA A 253 0.44 1.74 2.16
N SER A 254 -0.31 2.18 1.15
CA SER A 254 0.19 2.95 0.03
C SER A 254 -0.90 3.91 -0.47
N PHE A 255 -0.53 4.84 -1.36
CA PHE A 255 -1.49 5.77 -1.94
C PHE A 255 -2.55 5.06 -2.80
N PHE A 256 -2.16 3.97 -3.46
CA PHE A 256 -3.04 3.12 -4.28
C PHE A 256 -3.18 1.78 -3.58
N ARG A 257 -4.29 1.58 -2.86
CA ARG A 257 -4.50 0.47 -1.91
C ARG A 257 -4.09 -0.89 -2.47
N ASP A 258 -4.48 -1.19 -3.71
CA ASP A 258 -4.23 -2.51 -4.32
C ASP A 258 -2.79 -2.67 -4.84
N LYS A 259 -1.94 -1.66 -4.63
CA LYS A 259 -0.49 -1.67 -4.83
C LYS A 259 0.26 -1.40 -3.52
N SER A 260 -0.10 -2.13 -2.47
CA SER A 260 0.56 -2.08 -1.16
C SER A 260 1.44 -3.32 -0.93
N LEU A 261 2.55 -3.43 -1.66
CA LEU A 261 3.42 -4.63 -1.61
C LEU A 261 4.15 -4.80 -0.27
N GLY A 262 4.56 -3.71 0.37
CA GLY A 262 5.21 -3.76 1.68
C GLY A 262 6.48 -4.63 1.77
N ALA A 263 7.32 -4.62 0.72
CA ALA A 263 8.44 -5.57 0.60
C ALA A 263 9.45 -5.51 1.76
N ASP A 264 9.95 -4.32 2.09
CA ASP A 264 10.85 -4.13 3.24
C ASP A 264 10.09 -4.16 4.57
N SER A 265 8.90 -3.56 4.60
CA SER A 265 7.99 -3.62 5.74
C SER A 265 6.54 -3.73 5.25
N PRO A 266 5.77 -4.74 5.71
CA PRO A 266 6.11 -5.69 6.78
C PRO A 266 6.60 -7.06 6.27
N ILE A 267 6.55 -7.32 4.96
CA ILE A 267 6.69 -8.68 4.41
C ILE A 267 8.04 -9.33 4.74
N SER A 268 9.13 -8.56 4.80
CA SER A 268 10.43 -9.10 5.20
C SER A 268 10.45 -9.67 6.63
N GLY A 269 9.75 -9.01 7.56
CA GLY A 269 9.59 -9.46 8.94
C GLY A 269 8.71 -10.70 9.02
N LEU A 270 7.60 -10.71 8.27
CA LEU A 270 6.70 -11.86 8.17
C LEU A 270 7.41 -13.11 7.63
N ILE A 271 8.16 -12.98 6.53
CA ILE A 271 8.93 -14.10 5.95
C ILE A 271 9.94 -14.62 6.96
N SER A 272 10.60 -13.71 7.68
CA SER A 272 11.62 -14.06 8.70
C SER A 272 10.99 -14.81 9.88
N LEU A 273 9.82 -14.39 10.34
CA LEU A 273 9.06 -15.08 11.39
C LEU A 273 8.63 -16.48 10.94
N LEU A 274 8.05 -16.59 9.73
CA LEU A 274 7.61 -17.87 9.17
C LEU A 274 8.77 -18.84 8.99
N ALA A 275 9.94 -18.37 8.52
CA ALA A 275 11.14 -19.19 8.40
C ALA A 275 11.64 -19.68 9.77
N ALA A 276 11.57 -18.84 10.81
CA ALA A 276 11.92 -19.24 12.17
C ALA A 276 10.94 -20.28 12.72
N VAL A 277 9.63 -20.11 12.49
CA VAL A 277 8.59 -21.08 12.90
C VAL A 277 8.78 -22.42 12.18
N ASP A 278 9.05 -22.41 10.87
CA ASP A 278 9.32 -23.61 10.08
C ASP A 278 10.54 -24.37 10.64
N ALA A 279 11.64 -23.67 10.88
CA ALA A 279 12.84 -24.27 11.48
C ALA A 279 12.59 -24.84 12.88
N LEU A 280 11.83 -24.14 13.73
CA LEU A 280 11.47 -24.60 15.08
C LEU A 280 10.55 -25.82 15.04
N SER A 281 9.65 -25.91 14.06
CA SER A 281 8.68 -27.01 13.94
C SER A 281 9.35 -28.36 13.68
N GLY A 282 10.56 -28.37 13.13
CA GLY A 282 11.35 -29.59 12.90
C GLY A 282 12.11 -30.10 14.12
N LEU A 283 12.09 -29.39 15.25
CA LEU A 283 12.82 -29.77 16.46
C LEU A 283 12.02 -30.75 17.32
N SER A 284 12.70 -31.74 17.91
CA SER A 284 12.13 -32.61 18.94
C SER A 284 12.33 -32.03 20.34
N GLY A 285 11.48 -32.41 21.30
CA GLY A 285 11.59 -31.98 22.70
C GLY A 285 11.06 -30.57 22.99
N LEU A 286 10.24 -29.99 22.11
CA LEU A 286 9.60 -28.68 22.33
C LEU A 286 8.67 -28.70 23.56
N ASP A 287 8.07 -29.86 23.89
CA ASP A 287 7.21 -30.02 25.07
C ASP A 287 7.96 -29.84 26.39
N ASP A 288 9.27 -30.07 26.40
CA ASP A 288 10.14 -29.93 27.58
C ASP A 288 10.59 -28.48 27.80
N PHE A 289 10.28 -27.56 26.88
CA PHE A 289 10.66 -26.17 27.05
C PHE A 289 9.99 -25.56 28.29
N PRO A 290 10.72 -24.78 29.10
CA PRO A 290 10.17 -24.15 30.30
C PRO A 290 9.17 -23.04 29.97
N LYS A 291 9.11 -22.60 28.70
CA LYS A 291 8.29 -21.50 28.21
C LYS A 291 7.50 -21.93 26.98
N GLN A 292 6.34 -21.33 26.81
CA GLN A 292 5.49 -21.49 25.64
C GLN A 292 5.89 -20.48 24.56
N LEU A 293 6.03 -20.93 23.32
CA LEU A 293 6.25 -20.03 22.18
C LEU A 293 4.89 -19.76 21.50
N VAL A 294 4.59 -18.49 21.28
CA VAL A 294 3.38 -18.04 20.57
C VAL A 294 3.82 -17.09 19.45
N PHE A 295 3.27 -17.28 18.27
CA PHE A 295 3.57 -16.51 17.08
C PHE A 295 2.30 -15.84 16.59
N ILE A 296 2.35 -14.52 16.36
CA ILE A 296 1.21 -13.79 15.84
C ILE A 296 1.64 -12.94 14.65
N SER A 297 0.87 -13.03 13.58
CA SER A 297 0.92 -12.05 12.50
C SER A 297 -0.33 -11.19 12.56
N PHE A 298 -0.15 -9.89 12.80
CA PHE A 298 -1.23 -8.92 12.93
C PHE A 298 -1.61 -8.30 11.59
N THR A 299 -2.90 -8.14 11.39
CA THR A 299 -3.47 -7.37 10.27
C THR A 299 -4.06 -6.05 10.73
N GLY A 300 -4.04 -5.05 9.87
CA GLY A 300 -4.49 -3.69 10.17
C GLY A 300 -3.52 -2.89 11.02
N GLU A 301 -2.24 -3.29 11.09
CA GLU A 301 -1.22 -2.56 11.84
C GLU A 301 -0.87 -1.22 11.20
N ALA A 302 -1.02 -1.07 9.88
CA ALA A 302 -0.81 0.20 9.20
C ALA A 302 -1.94 1.23 9.46
N TRP A 303 -3.04 0.82 10.08
CA TRP A 303 -4.27 1.62 10.24
C TRP A 303 -4.65 1.86 11.70
N GLY A 304 -3.69 2.25 12.54
CA GLY A 304 -3.92 2.53 13.96
C GLY A 304 -3.81 1.29 14.84
N TYR A 305 -2.91 0.37 14.47
CA TYR A 305 -2.63 -0.87 15.18
C TYR A 305 -3.89 -1.71 15.49
N LEU A 306 -4.78 -1.86 14.50
CA LEU A 306 -6.10 -2.46 14.70
C LEU A 306 -6.00 -3.89 15.23
N GLY A 307 -5.09 -4.69 14.67
CA GLY A 307 -4.93 -6.10 15.00
C GLY A 307 -4.39 -6.31 16.40
N SER A 308 -3.29 -5.65 16.74
CA SER A 308 -2.65 -5.77 18.05
C SER A 308 -3.50 -5.16 19.17
N ARG A 309 -4.18 -4.02 18.93
CA ARG A 309 -5.16 -3.47 19.89
C ARG A 309 -6.35 -4.39 20.10
N ARG A 310 -6.89 -4.99 19.03
CA ARG A 310 -8.00 -5.94 19.14
C ARG A 310 -7.57 -7.17 19.93
N PHE A 311 -6.38 -7.70 19.67
CA PHE A 311 -5.82 -8.82 20.41
C PHE A 311 -5.67 -8.53 21.91
N LEU A 312 -5.11 -7.37 22.27
CA LEU A 312 -5.00 -6.96 23.68
C LEU A 312 -6.36 -6.74 24.34
N PHE A 313 -7.34 -6.23 23.58
CA PHE A 313 -8.72 -6.11 24.06
C PHE A 313 -9.35 -7.49 24.30
N ASP A 314 -9.17 -8.44 23.37
CA ASP A 314 -9.68 -9.79 23.53
C ASP A 314 -9.03 -10.51 24.70
N LEU A 315 -7.73 -10.30 24.96
CA LEU A 315 -7.02 -10.82 26.14
C LEU A 315 -7.61 -10.32 27.46
N ASP A 316 -7.92 -9.03 27.52
CA ASP A 316 -8.54 -8.42 28.70
C ASP A 316 -9.97 -8.97 28.93
N GLN A 317 -10.72 -9.16 27.85
CA GLN A 317 -12.11 -9.63 27.89
C GLN A 317 -12.26 -11.17 27.86
N HIS A 318 -11.15 -11.92 27.84
CA HIS A 318 -11.15 -13.38 27.70
C HIS A 318 -11.99 -13.86 26.49
N GLY A 319 -11.78 -13.22 25.33
CA GLY A 319 -12.51 -13.55 24.11
C GLY A 319 -12.17 -14.96 23.59
N GLY A 320 -13.15 -15.69 23.05
CA GLY A 320 -12.95 -17.10 22.64
C GLY A 320 -11.92 -17.35 21.52
N GLY A 321 -11.40 -16.30 20.87
CA GLY A 321 -10.36 -16.42 19.84
C GLY A 321 -8.93 -16.58 20.38
N ILE A 322 -8.74 -16.48 21.69
CA ILE A 322 -7.43 -16.46 22.35
C ILE A 322 -7.38 -17.42 23.56
N ASP A 323 -8.26 -18.41 23.58
CA ASP A 323 -8.34 -19.38 24.66
C ASP A 323 -6.96 -20.01 24.98
N GLY A 324 -6.61 -20.03 26.25
CA GLY A 324 -5.29 -20.51 26.72
C GLY A 324 -4.19 -19.44 26.74
N LEU A 325 -4.50 -18.18 26.44
CA LEU A 325 -3.59 -17.04 26.57
C LEU A 325 -4.10 -16.06 27.63
N ASP A 326 -3.17 -15.50 28.41
CA ASP A 326 -3.43 -14.48 29.43
C ASP A 326 -2.28 -13.46 29.39
N LEU A 327 -2.60 -12.18 29.54
CA LEU A 327 -1.62 -11.09 29.63
C LEU A 327 -0.60 -11.33 30.75
N SER A 328 -1.02 -11.88 31.89
CA SER A 328 -0.15 -12.14 33.04
C SER A 328 0.93 -13.21 32.77
N MET A 329 0.76 -14.00 31.69
CA MET A 329 1.71 -15.03 31.30
C MET A 329 2.74 -14.53 30.30
N LEU A 330 2.57 -13.33 29.72
CA LEU A 330 3.51 -12.77 28.76
C LEU A 330 4.80 -12.33 29.47
N GLU A 331 5.88 -13.08 29.27
CA GLU A 331 7.20 -12.75 29.84
C GLU A 331 8.05 -11.91 28.87
N MET A 332 7.84 -12.09 27.56
CA MET A 332 8.59 -11.39 26.52
C MET A 332 7.74 -11.22 25.28
N VAL A 333 7.77 -10.01 24.70
CA VAL A 333 7.22 -9.74 23.36
C VAL A 333 8.37 -9.31 22.46
N LEU A 334 8.55 -10.01 21.35
CA LEU A 334 9.56 -9.75 20.33
C LEU A 334 8.86 -9.45 19.01
N GLU A 335 9.00 -8.24 18.47
CA GLU A 335 8.49 -7.91 17.14
C GLU A 335 9.60 -7.97 16.09
N ILE A 336 9.32 -8.65 14.99
CA ILE A 336 10.17 -8.64 13.80
C ILE A 336 9.58 -7.64 12.80
N GLY A 337 10.20 -6.46 12.75
CA GLY A 337 9.88 -5.39 11.81
C GLY A 337 10.65 -5.50 10.49
N SER A 338 11.13 -4.37 9.98
CA SER A 338 11.82 -4.28 8.69
C SER A 338 13.23 -4.87 8.75
N VAL A 339 13.42 -6.05 8.16
CA VAL A 339 14.69 -6.80 8.15
C VAL A 339 15.19 -7.11 6.73
N GLY A 340 14.44 -6.70 5.69
CA GLY A 340 14.73 -7.00 4.29
C GLY A 340 15.86 -6.14 3.70
N ARG A 341 16.12 -4.97 4.28
CA ARG A 341 17.12 -4.02 3.78
C ARG A 341 18.19 -3.68 4.81
N SER A 342 19.41 -4.20 4.59
CA SER A 342 20.61 -3.75 5.31
C SER A 342 21.22 -2.50 4.68
N SER A 343 21.68 -1.56 5.51
CA SER A 343 22.35 -0.33 5.09
C SER A 343 23.77 -0.55 4.54
N ASN A 344 24.45 -1.62 4.96
CA ASN A 344 25.81 -1.94 4.52
C ASN A 344 25.83 -3.16 3.58
N HIS A 345 26.61 -3.04 2.50
CA HIS A 345 26.78 -4.07 1.50
C HIS A 345 27.61 -5.26 2.00
N ASP A 346 28.61 -5.00 2.85
CA ASP A 346 29.56 -6.02 3.32
C ASP A 346 29.05 -6.75 4.56
N VAL A 347 28.69 -6.01 5.61
CA VAL A 347 28.18 -6.58 6.88
C VAL A 347 26.70 -6.23 7.06
N LYS A 348 25.84 -7.24 7.03
CA LYS A 348 24.40 -7.09 7.26
C LYS A 348 24.14 -6.84 8.74
N THR A 349 23.80 -5.60 9.08
CA THR A 349 23.58 -5.19 10.47
C THR A 349 22.10 -5.08 10.77
N PHE A 350 21.65 -5.81 11.78
CA PHE A 350 20.31 -5.75 12.36
C PHE A 350 20.34 -4.95 13.65
N PHE A 351 19.30 -4.14 13.86
CA PHE A 351 19.19 -3.27 15.02
C PHE A 351 18.09 -3.75 15.97
N VAL A 352 18.45 -3.89 17.25
CA VAL A 352 17.52 -4.19 18.33
C VAL A 352 17.08 -2.88 18.94
N HIS A 353 15.79 -2.59 18.83
CA HIS A 353 15.13 -1.46 19.49
C HIS A 353 14.42 -1.99 20.74
N SER A 354 14.56 -1.29 21.86
CA SER A 354 13.99 -1.73 23.14
C SER A 354 13.71 -0.56 24.06
N GLU A 355 12.65 -0.65 24.84
CA GLU A 355 12.58 0.04 26.14
C GLU A 355 13.48 -0.73 27.12
N ALA A 356 14.36 -0.02 27.84
CA ALA A 356 15.44 -0.64 28.59
C ALA A 356 14.94 -1.38 29.85
N THR A 357 14.73 -2.69 29.75
CA THR A 357 14.36 -3.56 30.89
C THR A 357 15.46 -4.59 31.20
N SER A 358 15.37 -5.25 32.36
CA SER A 358 16.28 -6.35 32.72
C SER A 358 16.19 -7.53 31.73
N MET A 359 15.02 -7.74 31.14
CA MET A 359 14.74 -8.80 30.16
C MET A 359 15.41 -8.50 28.81
N THR A 360 15.46 -7.24 28.40
CA THR A 360 16.11 -6.79 27.16
C THR A 360 17.54 -7.31 27.03
N ASN A 361 18.32 -7.27 28.12
CA ASN A 361 19.71 -7.74 28.10
C ASN A 361 19.80 -9.25 27.86
N LYS A 362 18.87 -10.04 28.43
CA LYS A 362 18.82 -11.50 28.21
C LYS A 362 18.49 -11.81 26.75
N THR A 363 17.50 -11.12 26.17
CA THR A 363 17.11 -11.27 24.76
C THR A 363 18.26 -10.89 23.83
N LEU A 364 18.91 -9.76 24.08
CA LEU A 364 20.05 -9.31 23.27
C LEU A 364 21.20 -10.32 23.32
N ASN A 365 21.49 -10.88 24.50
CA ASN A 365 22.52 -11.91 24.63
C ASN A 365 22.14 -13.20 23.89
N ALA A 366 20.87 -13.61 23.93
CA ALA A 366 20.39 -14.75 23.16
C ALA A 366 20.53 -14.52 21.65
N LEU A 367 20.19 -13.31 21.18
CA LEU A 367 20.38 -12.92 19.77
C LEU A 367 21.86 -12.93 19.36
N LYS A 368 22.76 -12.39 20.20
CA LYS A 368 24.21 -12.44 19.94
C LYS A 368 24.74 -13.87 19.93
N TYR A 369 24.25 -14.73 20.83
CA TYR A 369 24.60 -16.14 20.83
C TYR A 369 24.15 -16.83 19.53
N ALA A 370 22.94 -16.51 19.05
CA ALA A 370 22.45 -16.99 17.77
C ALA A 370 23.31 -16.48 16.60
N GLN A 371 23.72 -15.20 16.60
CA GLN A 371 24.66 -14.65 15.62
C GLN A 371 25.98 -15.43 15.62
N ASP A 372 26.59 -15.66 16.78
CA ASP A 372 27.87 -16.37 16.89
C ASP A 372 27.76 -17.82 16.42
N SER A 373 26.58 -18.45 16.60
CA SER A 373 26.31 -19.81 16.13
C SER A 373 26.30 -19.95 14.61
N LEU A 374 26.02 -18.86 13.86
CA LEU A 374 26.03 -18.86 12.39
C LEU A 374 27.44 -18.99 11.82
N LYS A 375 28.49 -18.77 12.62
CA LYS A 375 29.90 -18.77 12.20
C LYS A 375 30.14 -17.92 10.94
N ASN A 376 29.42 -16.81 10.84
CA ASN A 376 29.43 -15.92 9.68
C ASN A 376 29.60 -14.47 10.14
N ASP A 377 30.72 -13.87 9.77
CA ASP A 377 31.07 -12.50 10.15
C ASP A 377 30.27 -11.43 9.37
N ASN A 378 29.50 -11.84 8.36
CA ASN A 378 28.70 -10.94 7.52
C ASN A 378 27.35 -10.59 8.15
N ILE A 379 27.02 -11.12 9.34
CA ILE A 379 25.78 -10.79 10.07
C ILE A 379 26.17 -10.20 11.42
N LYS A 380 25.62 -9.03 11.72
CA LYS A 380 25.84 -8.33 12.98
C LYS A 380 24.52 -7.90 13.61
N ILE A 381 24.37 -8.12 14.90
CA ILE A 381 23.27 -7.66 15.73
C ILE A 381 23.81 -6.60 16.67
N SER A 382 23.21 -5.40 16.62
CA SER A 382 23.60 -4.27 17.46
C SER A 382 22.39 -3.62 18.11
N MET A 383 22.61 -2.99 19.26
CA MET A 383 21.59 -2.11 19.84
C MET A 383 21.38 -0.90 18.94
N ALA A 384 20.12 -0.45 18.85
CA ALA A 384 19.77 0.78 18.19
C ALA A 384 20.46 2.00 18.85
N ASN A 385 20.55 3.08 18.09
CA ASN A 385 21.16 4.32 18.57
C ASN A 385 20.39 4.89 19.77
N THR A 386 21.10 5.30 20.82
CA THR A 386 20.53 5.94 22.01
C THR A 386 19.90 7.30 21.73
N ALA A 387 20.14 7.89 20.56
CA ALA A 387 19.47 9.11 20.10
C ALA A 387 18.02 8.88 19.64
N ASN A 388 17.59 7.63 19.47
CA ASN A 388 16.20 7.32 19.12
C ASN A 388 15.27 7.63 20.29
N PRO A 389 14.04 8.13 20.05
CA PRO A 389 13.12 8.52 21.11
C PRO A 389 12.51 7.34 21.88
N GLY A 390 12.70 6.12 21.37
CA GLY A 390 12.16 4.87 21.90
C GLY A 390 12.06 3.82 20.79
N LEU A 391 11.02 2.98 20.85
CA LEU A 391 10.69 2.04 19.79
C LEU A 391 10.26 2.74 18.47
N PRO A 392 10.64 2.23 17.29
CA PRO A 392 10.07 2.67 16.03
C PRO A 392 8.57 2.35 15.96
N PRO A 393 7.80 2.98 15.05
CA PRO A 393 6.38 2.65 14.84
C PRO A 393 6.20 1.15 14.62
N SER A 394 5.53 0.49 15.56
CA SER A 394 5.40 -0.97 15.58
C SER A 394 4.28 -1.40 16.52
N SER A 395 3.83 -2.65 16.34
CA SER A 395 2.77 -3.27 17.13
C SER A 395 3.08 -3.22 18.64
N LEU A 396 4.36 -3.30 19.03
CA LEU A 396 4.84 -3.18 20.41
C LEU A 396 4.38 -1.90 21.13
N MET A 397 4.13 -0.80 20.41
CA MET A 397 3.61 0.44 21.02
C MET A 397 2.28 0.19 21.74
N THR A 398 1.46 -0.74 21.23
CA THR A 398 0.17 -1.08 21.85
C THR A 398 0.33 -1.84 23.16
N PHE A 399 1.35 -2.71 23.24
CA PHE A 399 1.67 -3.49 24.43
C PHE A 399 2.19 -2.57 25.54
N LEU A 400 3.07 -1.63 25.22
CA LEU A 400 3.62 -0.68 26.21
C LEU A 400 2.57 0.23 26.83
N ASN A 401 1.52 0.58 26.09
CA ASN A 401 0.42 1.40 26.62
C ASN A 401 -0.52 0.61 27.57
N LYS A 402 -0.44 -0.72 27.57
CA LYS A 402 -1.32 -1.63 28.34
C LYS A 402 -0.58 -2.38 29.45
N VAL A 403 0.73 -2.59 29.31
CA VAL A 403 1.54 -3.41 30.19
C VAL A 403 2.69 -2.55 30.72
N GLU A 404 2.64 -2.17 32.00
CA GLU A 404 3.86 -1.87 32.75
C GLU A 404 4.66 -3.19 32.83
N LEU A 405 5.56 -3.40 31.87
CA LEU A 405 6.50 -4.51 31.88
C LEU A 405 7.61 -4.16 32.88
N ASP A 406 7.40 -4.49 34.15
CA ASP A 406 8.40 -4.37 35.24
C ASP A 406 9.56 -5.39 35.09
#